data_AF-A0A7S3YTI8-F1
#
_entry.id   AF-A0A7S3YTI8-F1
#
_cell.length_a   1.000
_cell.length_b   1.000
_cell.length_c   1.000
_cell.angle_alpha   90.00
_cell.angle_beta   90.00
_cell.angle_gamma   90.00
#
_symmetry.space_group_name_H-M   'P 1'
#
loop_
_entity.id
_entity.type
_entity.pdbx_description
1 polymer ?
#
loop_
_entity_poly.entity_id
_entity_poly.type
_entity_poly.pdbx_seq_one_letter_code
_entity_poly.pdbx_strand_id
1 'polypeptide(L)'
;LKAAIKVAEVVALAMVLVLFYAVVGVALFAPDYQGLKDPQYNDSFTTFGRAALSLTVLLTTENFPDIFFPALNGAMGPVISTVYFLSYFLFGVWILFNLILAVVFDSFQDQREKSVVRQRMRERDALLQAFKLLTLPPTSLLQAKLNDNNNNNDNKK
;
A
#
# COMPACT_ATOMS: atom_id res chain seq x y z
N LEU A 1 -9.20 -7.85 -5.31
CA LEU A 1 -10.46 -7.12 -5.01
C LEU A 1 -10.55 -6.70 -3.54
N LYS A 2 -10.49 -7.62 -2.56
CA LYS A 2 -10.55 -7.26 -1.12
C LYS A 2 -9.46 -6.28 -0.68
N ALA A 3 -8.21 -6.48 -1.09
CA ALA A 3 -7.11 -5.54 -0.84
C ALA A 3 -7.38 -4.15 -1.45
N ALA A 4 -7.94 -4.09 -2.66
CA ALA A 4 -8.25 -2.83 -3.32
C ALA A 4 -9.38 -2.04 -2.63
N ILE A 5 -10.37 -2.73 -2.05
CA ILE A 5 -11.44 -2.09 -1.26
C ILE A 5 -10.87 -1.46 0.01
N LYS A 6 -9.98 -2.18 0.72
CA LYS A 6 -9.28 -1.64 1.89
C LYS A 6 -8.40 -0.42 1.52
N VAL A 7 -7.71 -0.48 0.37
CA VAL A 7 -6.94 0.66 -0.15
C VAL A 7 -7.86 1.86 -0.38
N ALA A 8 -9.02 1.65 -1.00
CA ALA A 8 -9.95 2.71 -1.34
C ALA A 8 -10.49 3.47 -0.11
N GLU A 9 -10.80 2.76 0.98
CA GLU A 9 -11.27 3.38 2.23
C GLU A 9 -10.22 4.33 2.83
N VAL A 10 -8.95 3.96 2.78
CA VAL A 10 -7.89 4.80 3.36
C VAL A 10 -7.48 5.91 2.40
N VAL A 11 -7.52 5.69 1.10
CA VAL A 11 -7.39 6.78 0.12
C VAL A 11 -8.52 7.80 0.31
N ALA A 12 -9.75 7.35 0.56
CA ALA A 12 -10.86 8.24 0.88
C ALA A 12 -10.59 9.02 2.19
N LEU A 13 -10.04 8.38 3.22
CA LEU A 13 -9.66 9.06 4.47
C LEU A 13 -8.54 10.09 4.25
N ALA A 14 -7.51 9.76 3.46
CA ALA A 14 -6.45 10.69 3.09
C ALA A 14 -7.00 11.88 2.30
N MET A 15 -7.92 11.64 1.35
CA MET A 15 -8.60 12.71 0.62
C MET A 15 -9.40 13.62 1.54
N VAL A 16 -10.16 13.07 2.49
CA VAL A 16 -10.90 13.88 3.49
C VAL A 16 -9.94 14.75 4.30
N LEU A 17 -8.79 14.21 4.71
CA LEU A 17 -7.75 14.98 5.41
C LEU A 17 -7.20 16.12 4.54
N VAL A 18 -6.88 15.86 3.27
CA VAL A 18 -6.43 16.88 2.32
C VAL A 18 -7.48 17.99 2.17
N LEU A 19 -8.76 17.63 2.01
CA LEU A 19 -9.84 18.61 1.86
C LEU A 19 -10.02 19.45 3.13
N PHE A 20 -9.94 18.84 4.31
CA PHE A 20 -9.99 19.57 5.58
C PHE A 20 -8.84 20.58 5.69
N TYR A 21 -7.61 20.15 5.43
CA TYR A 21 -6.45 21.05 5.44
C TYR A 21 -6.54 22.11 4.33
N ALA A 22 -7.13 21.80 3.17
CA ALA A 22 -7.33 22.79 2.11
C ALA A 22 -8.25 23.94 2.56
N VAL A 23 -9.34 23.63 3.26
CA VAL A 23 -10.24 24.68 3.81
C VAL A 23 -9.49 25.53 4.83
N VAL A 24 -8.79 24.89 5.78
CA VAL A 24 -8.04 25.60 6.82
C VAL A 24 -6.91 26.43 6.22
N GLY A 25 -6.16 25.88 5.25
CA GLY A 25 -5.05 26.56 4.59
C GLY A 25 -5.49 27.76 3.77
N VAL A 26 -6.63 27.69 3.08
CA VAL A 26 -7.21 28.88 2.41
C VAL A 26 -7.62 29.92 3.45
N ALA A 27 -8.25 29.52 4.56
CA ALA A 27 -8.65 30.46 5.60
C ALA A 27 -7.46 31.17 6.27
N LEU A 28 -6.33 30.48 6.42
CA LEU A 28 -5.14 31.02 7.09
C LEU A 28 -4.19 31.77 6.14
N PHE A 29 -4.00 31.26 4.92
CA PHE A 29 -2.91 31.69 4.04
C PHE A 29 -3.38 32.32 2.72
N ALA A 30 -4.68 32.39 2.43
CA ALA A 30 -5.14 33.01 1.18
C ALA A 30 -4.56 34.42 0.92
N PRO A 31 -4.44 35.33 1.92
CA PRO A 31 -3.84 36.65 1.69
C PRO A 31 -2.36 36.59 1.31
N ASP A 32 -1.61 35.64 1.87
CA ASP A 32 -0.16 35.55 1.71
C ASP A 32 0.24 34.95 0.35
N TYR A 33 -0.67 34.19 -0.28
CA TYR A 33 -0.44 33.53 -1.57
C TYR A 33 -1.07 34.29 -2.75
N GLN A 34 -1.74 35.43 -2.48
CA GLN A 34 -2.25 36.32 -3.52
C GLN A 34 -1.17 37.31 -3.97
N GLY A 35 -0.79 37.25 -5.25
CA GLY A 35 0.12 38.23 -5.84
C GLY A 35 1.61 37.95 -5.62
N LEU A 36 1.99 36.69 -5.38
CA LEU A 36 3.38 36.25 -5.42
C LEU A 36 3.98 36.56 -6.80
N LYS A 37 5.03 37.39 -6.83
CA LYS A 37 5.68 37.87 -8.07
C LYS A 37 6.75 36.92 -8.58
N ASP A 38 7.26 36.05 -7.71
CA ASP A 38 8.30 35.10 -8.05
C ASP A 38 7.69 33.85 -8.72
N PRO A 39 8.14 33.47 -9.92
CA PRO A 39 7.64 32.29 -10.62
C PRO A 39 8.00 30.96 -9.92
N GLN A 40 8.85 31.01 -8.90
CA GLN A 40 9.18 29.85 -8.07
C GLN A 40 8.05 29.49 -7.09
N TYR A 41 7.20 30.43 -6.70
CA TYR A 41 6.13 30.18 -5.74
C TYR A 41 4.78 30.04 -6.43
N ASN A 42 4.14 28.90 -6.23
CA ASN A 42 2.81 28.64 -6.76
C ASN A 42 1.73 29.36 -5.94
N ASP A 43 0.62 29.70 -6.58
CA ASP A 43 -0.53 30.35 -5.97
C ASP A 43 -1.43 29.36 -5.19
N SER A 44 -0.77 28.49 -4.42
CA SER A 44 -1.32 27.28 -3.82
C SER A 44 -2.58 27.51 -2.98
N PHE A 45 -2.62 28.54 -2.12
CA PHE A 45 -3.76 28.78 -1.21
C PHE A 45 -4.76 29.84 -1.70
N THR A 46 -4.71 30.24 -2.98
CA THR A 46 -5.61 31.28 -3.51
C THR A 46 -7.06 30.83 -3.66
N THR A 47 -7.29 29.55 -3.98
CA THR A 47 -8.62 28.95 -4.17
C THR A 47 -8.62 27.55 -3.57
N PHE A 48 -9.76 27.11 -3.04
CA PHE A 48 -9.93 25.77 -2.46
C PHE A 48 -9.41 24.64 -3.36
N GLY A 49 -9.77 24.63 -4.64
CA GLY A 49 -9.31 23.59 -5.57
C GLY A 49 -7.79 23.56 -5.76
N ARG A 50 -7.16 24.74 -5.84
CA ARG A 50 -5.70 24.85 -5.95
C ARG A 50 -5.00 24.44 -4.67
N ALA A 51 -5.59 24.75 -3.51
CA ALA A 51 -5.08 24.35 -2.21
C ALA A 51 -5.14 22.83 -2.06
N ALA A 52 -6.26 22.21 -2.42
CA ALA A 52 -6.41 20.75 -2.40
C ALA A 52 -5.39 20.05 -3.31
N LEU A 53 -5.18 20.55 -4.53
CA LEU A 53 -4.17 19.99 -5.45
C LEU A 53 -2.75 20.19 -4.91
N SER A 54 -2.42 21.40 -4.46
CA SER A 54 -1.09 21.71 -3.90
C SER A 54 -0.79 20.89 -2.64
N LEU A 55 -1.79 20.64 -1.79
CA LEU A 55 -1.65 19.77 -0.63
C LEU A 55 -1.56 18.29 -1.03
N THR A 56 -2.25 17.85 -2.10
CA THR A 56 -2.08 16.50 -2.65
C THR A 56 -0.64 16.29 -3.14
N VAL A 57 -0.05 17.29 -3.79
CA VAL A 57 1.38 17.28 -4.17
C VAL A 57 2.29 17.34 -2.94
N LEU A 58 1.91 18.09 -1.91
CA LEU A 58 2.65 18.13 -0.64
C LEU A 58 2.61 16.79 0.10
N LEU A 59 1.55 15.99 -0.06
CA LEU A 59 1.44 14.64 0.48
C LEU A 59 2.58 13.73 -0.03
N THR A 60 3.02 13.94 -1.27
CA THR A 60 4.17 13.25 -1.87
C THR A 60 5.49 13.99 -1.63
N THR A 61 5.47 15.07 -0.86
CA THR A 61 6.62 15.91 -0.48
C THR A 61 7.33 16.61 -1.64
N GLU A 62 6.69 16.71 -2.82
CA GLU A 62 7.36 17.19 -4.04
C GLU A 62 7.54 18.72 -4.06
N ASN A 63 6.54 19.46 -3.58
CA ASN A 63 6.54 20.93 -3.58
C ASN A 63 7.02 21.54 -2.26
N PHE A 64 7.60 20.74 -1.35
CA PHE A 64 8.28 21.23 -0.16
C PHE A 64 9.76 21.46 -0.47
N PRO A 65 10.38 22.60 -0.09
CA PRO A 65 9.88 23.64 0.83
C PRO A 65 9.17 24.83 0.17
N ASP A 66 9.01 24.86 -1.15
CA ASP A 66 8.51 26.03 -1.87
C ASP A 66 7.09 26.45 -1.45
N ILE A 67 6.21 25.47 -1.17
CA ILE A 67 4.87 25.76 -0.63
C ILE A 67 4.91 26.34 0.78
N PHE A 68 6.01 26.23 1.53
CA PHE A 68 6.09 26.63 2.93
C PHE A 68 6.65 28.05 3.12
N PHE A 69 7.58 28.48 2.26
CA PHE A 69 8.25 29.77 2.42
C PHE A 69 7.32 31.00 2.40
N PRO A 70 6.31 31.10 1.51
CA PRO A 70 5.40 32.25 1.54
C PRO A 70 4.60 32.35 2.84
N ALA A 71 4.19 31.21 3.41
CA ALA A 71 3.49 31.18 4.70
C ALA A 71 4.37 31.60 5.89
N LEU A 72 5.69 31.43 5.83
CA LEU A 72 6.59 31.87 6.91
C LEU A 72 6.68 33.39 7.02
N ASN A 73 6.67 34.07 5.88
CA ASN A 73 6.77 35.53 5.78
C ASN A 73 5.39 36.22 5.81
N GLY A 74 4.32 35.42 5.94
CA GLY A 74 2.93 35.86 5.88
C GLY A 74 2.38 36.41 7.18
N ALA A 75 1.10 36.82 7.14
CA ALA A 75 0.40 37.49 8.23
C ALA A 75 0.26 36.64 9.51
N MET A 76 0.21 35.31 9.38
CA MET A 76 0.11 34.39 10.53
C MET A 76 1.43 34.18 11.27
N GLY A 77 2.56 34.59 10.68
CA GLY A 77 3.88 34.47 11.25
C GLY A 77 4.44 33.03 11.28
N PRO A 78 5.74 32.89 11.57
CA PRO A 78 6.48 31.65 11.32
C PRO A 78 6.04 30.48 12.22
N VAL A 79 5.59 30.75 13.44
CA VAL A 79 5.21 29.70 14.41
C VAL A 79 3.95 28.97 13.98
N ILE A 80 2.88 29.71 13.66
CA ILE A 80 1.58 29.14 13.27
C ILE A 80 1.72 28.39 11.94
N SER A 81 2.41 28.98 10.97
CA SER A 81 2.71 28.33 9.69
C SER A 81 3.47 27.03 9.89
N THR A 82 4.53 27.02 10.70
CA THR A 82 5.31 25.80 10.97
C THR A 82 4.45 24.72 11.62
N VAL A 83 3.61 25.06 12.61
CA VAL A 83 2.72 24.10 13.27
C VAL A 83 1.72 23.50 12.28
N TYR A 84 1.14 24.32 11.41
CA TYR A 84 0.21 23.86 10.38
C TYR A 84 0.86 22.83 9.45
N PHE A 85 1.99 23.16 8.82
CA PHE A 85 2.67 22.26 7.88
C PHE A 85 3.24 21.01 8.58
N LEU A 86 3.77 21.16 9.80
CA LEU A 86 4.28 20.03 10.58
C LEU A 86 3.15 19.06 10.97
N SER A 87 2.00 19.57 11.40
CA SER A 87 0.83 18.73 11.68
C SER A 87 0.33 18.03 10.43
N TYR A 88 0.34 18.71 9.27
CA TYR A 88 -0.01 18.08 7.99
C TYR A 88 0.95 16.94 7.64
N PHE A 89 2.26 17.10 7.82
CA PHE A 89 3.20 16.01 7.61
C PHE A 89 2.98 14.87 8.61
N LEU A 90 2.79 15.19 9.89
CA LEU A 90 2.56 14.17 10.92
C LEU A 90 1.33 13.33 10.60
N PHE A 91 0.19 13.95 10.29
CA PHE A 91 -1.03 13.20 10.02
C PHE A 91 -1.07 12.64 8.59
N GLY A 92 -0.76 13.44 7.58
CA GLY A 92 -0.82 13.02 6.18
C GLY A 92 0.17 11.90 5.87
N VAL A 93 1.44 12.08 6.22
CA VAL A 93 2.50 11.14 5.86
C VAL A 93 2.46 9.88 6.73
N TRP A 94 2.18 9.97 8.05
CA TRP A 94 2.04 8.77 8.88
C TRP A 94 0.83 7.93 8.51
N ILE A 95 -0.32 8.55 8.23
CA ILE A 95 -1.51 7.80 7.79
C ILE A 95 -1.22 7.10 6.46
N LEU A 96 -0.57 7.78 5.52
CA LEU A 96 -0.21 7.21 4.22
C LEU A 96 0.81 6.07 4.34
N PHE A 97 1.82 6.19 5.19
CA PHE A 97 2.77 5.10 5.42
C PHE A 97 2.10 3.89 6.07
N ASN A 98 1.25 4.11 7.08
CA ASN A 98 0.49 3.05 7.74
C ASN A 98 -0.44 2.33 6.74
N LEU A 99 -0.98 3.04 5.75
CA LEU A 99 -1.76 2.45 4.67
C LEU A 99 -0.94 1.49 3.80
N ILE A 100 0.18 1.97 3.25
CA ILE A 100 1.03 1.17 2.36
C ILE A 100 1.45 -0.09 3.09
N LEU A 101 1.87 0.05 4.35
CA LEU A 101 2.25 -1.08 5.18
C LEU A 101 1.09 -2.06 5.38
N ALA A 102 -0.10 -1.58 5.76
CA ALA A 102 -1.26 -2.43 5.99
C ALA A 102 -1.66 -3.24 4.75
N VAL A 103 -1.65 -2.63 3.57
CA VAL A 103 -2.06 -3.28 2.31
C VAL A 103 -1.03 -4.30 1.85
N VAL A 104 0.24 -3.94 1.94
CA VAL A 104 1.35 -4.83 1.62
C VAL A 104 1.35 -6.02 2.59
N PHE A 105 1.15 -5.76 3.88
CA PHE A 105 1.06 -6.80 4.91
C PHE A 105 -0.14 -7.74 4.68
N ASP A 106 -1.33 -7.21 4.40
CA ASP A 106 -2.53 -8.01 4.08
C ASP A 106 -2.29 -8.90 2.84
N SER A 107 -1.64 -8.35 1.81
CA SER A 107 -1.28 -9.09 0.59
C SER A 107 -0.25 -10.19 0.87
N PHE A 108 0.75 -9.92 1.71
CA PHE A 108 1.72 -10.92 2.13
C PHE A 108 1.09 -12.01 2.99
N GLN A 109 0.17 -11.64 3.88
CA GLN A 109 -0.53 -12.59 4.75
C GLN A 109 -1.42 -13.55 3.93
N ASP A 110 -2.18 -13.04 2.97
CA ASP A 110 -3.00 -13.86 2.07
C ASP A 110 -2.16 -14.83 1.22
N GLN A 111 -1.00 -14.37 0.72
CA GLN A 111 -0.06 -15.24 0.01
C GLN A 111 0.54 -16.32 0.93
N ARG A 112 0.89 -15.95 2.16
CA ARG A 112 1.44 -16.88 3.16
C ARG A 112 0.42 -17.93 3.61
N GLU A 113 -0.84 -17.54 3.78
CA GLU A 113 -1.91 -18.47 4.15
C GLU A 113 -2.12 -19.52 3.06
N LYS A 114 -2.18 -19.08 1.79
CA LYS A 114 -2.31 -19.98 0.63
C LYS A 114 -1.12 -20.93 0.49
N SER A 115 0.10 -20.46 0.74
CA SER A 115 1.28 -21.32 0.66
C SER A 115 1.29 -22.39 1.76
N VAL A 116 0.91 -22.03 2.99
CA VAL A 116 0.79 -22.97 4.12
C VAL A 116 -0.28 -24.04 3.85
N VAL A 117 -1.47 -23.64 3.37
CA VAL A 117 -2.54 -24.60 3.03
C VAL A 117 -2.08 -25.54 1.92
N ARG A 118 -1.44 -25.02 0.87
CA ARG A 118 -0.92 -25.83 -0.25
C ARG A 118 0.21 -26.76 0.19
N GLN A 119 1.00 -26.39 1.19
CA GLN A 119 2.02 -27.25 1.77
C GLN A 119 1.38 -28.41 2.56
N ARG A 120 0.40 -28.12 3.42
CA ARG A 120 -0.31 -29.15 4.20
C ARG A 120 -1.05 -30.15 3.31
N MET A 121 -1.66 -29.69 2.21
CA MET A 121 -2.32 -30.58 1.25
C MET A 121 -1.32 -31.54 0.60
N ARG A 122 -0.16 -31.03 0.17
CA ARG A 122 0.90 -31.86 -0.41
C ARG A 122 1.45 -32.89 0.57
N GLU A 123 1.67 -32.49 1.82
CA GLU A 123 2.11 -33.40 2.88
C GLU A 123 1.08 -34.50 3.14
N ARG A 124 -0.21 -34.14 3.23
CA ARG A 124 -1.29 -35.11 3.42
C ARG A 124 -1.37 -36.10 2.26
N ASP A 125 -1.26 -35.62 1.02
CA ASP A 125 -1.33 -36.48 -0.16
C ASP A 125 -0.12 -37.43 -0.24
N ALA A 126 1.08 -36.96 0.13
CA ALA A 126 2.27 -37.80 0.22
C ALA A 126 2.14 -38.88 1.30
N LEU A 127 1.63 -38.52 2.48
CA LEU A 127 1.38 -39.47 3.57
C LEU A 127 0.33 -40.52 3.20
N LEU A 128 -0.75 -40.13 2.52
CA LEU A 128 -1.77 -41.07 2.05
C LEU A 128 -1.22 -42.02 0.98
N GLN A 129 -0.35 -41.54 0.09
CA GLN A 129 0.35 -42.40 -0.87
C GLN A 129 1.27 -43.40 -0.16
N ALA A 130 2.05 -42.95 0.82
CA ALA A 130 2.92 -43.82 1.61
C ALA A 130 2.12 -44.87 2.42
N PHE A 131 1.00 -44.47 3.04
CA PHE A 131 0.13 -45.39 3.78
C PHE A 131 -0.46 -46.46 2.87
N LYS A 132 -0.96 -46.07 1.68
CA LYS A 132 -1.43 -47.03 0.67
C LYS A 132 -0.34 -48.06 0.37
N LEU A 133 0.89 -47.64 0.11
CA LEU A 133 2.01 -48.55 -0.16
C LEU A 133 2.29 -49.54 0.99
N LEU A 134 2.18 -49.10 2.25
CA LEU A 134 2.41 -49.95 3.42
C LEU A 134 1.29 -50.97 3.66
N THR A 135 0.04 -50.61 3.38
CA THR A 135 -1.13 -51.48 3.64
C THR A 135 -1.42 -52.49 2.53
N LEU A 136 -0.73 -52.39 1.39
CA LEU A 136 -0.92 -53.29 0.25
C LEU A 136 -0.41 -54.72 0.59
N PRO A 137 -1.17 -55.78 0.24
CA PRO A 137 -0.67 -57.15 0.36
C PRO A 137 0.56 -57.33 -0.54
N PRO A 138 1.57 -58.14 -0.14
CA PRO A 138 2.87 -58.23 -0.81
C PRO A 138 2.78 -58.56 -2.32
N THR A 139 1.72 -59.25 -2.74
CA THR A 139 1.43 -59.62 -4.13
C THR A 139 1.21 -58.41 -5.05
N SER A 140 0.67 -57.31 -4.53
CA SER A 140 0.36 -56.10 -5.30
C SER A 140 1.56 -55.17 -5.47
N LEU A 141 2.54 -55.21 -4.55
CA LEU A 141 3.81 -54.47 -4.69
C LEU A 141 4.68 -55.04 -5.82
N LEU A 142 4.63 -56.36 -6.04
CA LEU A 142 5.28 -56.98 -7.20
C LEU A 142 4.60 -56.58 -8.51
N GLN A 143 3.28 -56.48 -8.54
CA GLN A 143 2.55 -56.02 -9.73
C GLN A 143 2.83 -54.54 -10.04
N ALA A 144 2.88 -53.67 -9.01
CA ALA A 144 3.26 -52.27 -9.19
C ALA A 144 4.69 -52.12 -9.71
N LYS A 145 5.66 -52.82 -9.10
CA LYS A 145 7.05 -52.83 -9.57
C LYS A 145 7.20 -53.42 -10.98
N LEU A 146 6.44 -54.46 -11.33
CA LEU A 146 6.44 -55.04 -12.69
C LEU A 146 5.84 -54.07 -13.71
N ASN A 147 4.76 -53.37 -13.37
CA ASN A 147 4.11 -52.40 -14.25
C ASN A 147 4.99 -51.16 -14.51
N ASP A 148 5.68 -50.65 -13.48
CA ASP A 148 6.67 -49.57 -13.63
C ASP A 148 7.88 -50.01 -14.48
N ASN A 149 8.33 -51.25 -14.34
CA ASN A 149 9.43 -51.79 -15.15
C ASN A 149 9.03 -51.97 -16.64
N ASN A 150 7.78 -52.34 -16.90
CA ASN A 150 7.27 -52.50 -18.27
C ASN A 150 7.13 -51.14 -18.97
N ASN A 151 6.56 -50.13 -18.30
CA ASN A 151 6.45 -48.76 -18.83
C ASN A 151 7.82 -48.11 -19.12
N ASN A 152 8.86 -48.41 -18.31
CA ASN A 152 10.22 -47.92 -18.57
C ASN A 152 10.92 -48.62 -19.74
N ASN A 153 10.52 -49.85 -20.09
CA ASN A 153 11.05 -50.56 -21.27
C ASN A 153 10.37 -50.11 -22.57
N ASP A 154 9.09 -49.73 -22.53
CA ASP A 154 8.38 -49.20 -23.70
C ASP A 154 8.85 -47.78 -24.08
N ASN A 155 9.30 -46.97 -23.12
CA ASN A 155 9.90 -45.65 -23.38
C ASN A 155 11.36 -45.70 -23.90
N LYS A 156 11.93 -46.90 -24.10
CA LYS A 156 13.33 -47.11 -24.54
C LYS A 156 13.47 -47.73 -25.93
N LYS A 157 12.37 -47.97 -26.64
CA LYS A 157 12.34 -48.33 -28.07
C LYS A 157 11.97 -47.13 -28.92
#